data_AF-A0A950G901-F1
#
_entry.id   AF-A0A950G901-F1
#
_cell.length_a   1.000
_cell.length_b   1.000
_cell.length_c   1.000
_cell.angle_alpha   90.00
_cell.angle_beta   90.00
_cell.angle_gamma   90.00
#
_symmetry.space_group_name_H-M   'P 1'
#
loop_
_entity.id
_entity.type
_entity.pdbx_description
1 polymer ?
#
loop_
_entity_poly.entity_id
_entity_poly.type
_entity_poly.pdbx_seq_one_letter_code
_entity_poly.pdbx_strand_id
1 'polypeptide(L)'
;MPTIPQLPAAGPITAADELPLSQSGATRAVTVGELLADTQPAIIAPTGTLLGRNSLGPGGPEPVSVGTGLALSDGAIGATGEDHTGFPVQPVLTPTDEVVLNSGGEPRRMQVGLLRGLFSPGANVSIDASGTISAIAGSGSGIPGPQGPQGPTGPQGLPGAAGPAGPGYLGALVNGSGHLILTDTTSVQHDLGAVVGSQGPAGPPGPA
;
A
#
# COMPACT_ATOMS: atom_id res chain seq x y z
N MET A 1 99.90 -13.75 6.61
CA MET A 1 98.83 -12.81 6.24
C MET A 1 98.15 -12.36 7.52
N PRO A 2 97.80 -11.08 7.67
CA PRO A 2 97.00 -10.64 8.81
C PRO A 2 95.71 -11.48 8.88
N THR A 3 95.36 -11.91 10.09
CA THR A 3 94.08 -12.58 10.37
C THR A 3 92.95 -11.55 10.30
N ILE A 4 91.71 -11.99 10.05
CA ILE A 4 90.54 -11.09 9.92
C ILE A 4 90.43 -10.09 11.09
N PRO A 5 90.64 -10.46 12.38
CA PRO A 5 90.59 -9.51 13.49
C PRO A 5 91.73 -8.47 13.53
N GLN A 6 92.80 -8.67 12.75
CA GLN A 6 93.95 -7.76 12.66
C GLN A 6 93.80 -6.74 11.51
N LEU A 7 92.75 -6.86 10.70
CA LEU A 7 92.44 -5.89 9.66
C LEU A 7 91.75 -4.66 10.29
N PRO A 8 91.98 -3.44 9.74
CA PRO A 8 91.20 -2.27 10.13
C PRO A 8 89.70 -2.50 9.95
N ALA A 9 88.89 -1.86 10.79
CA ALA A 9 87.44 -1.88 10.61
C ALA A 9 87.08 -1.24 9.25
N ALA A 10 86.20 -1.90 8.51
CA ALA A 10 85.67 -1.34 7.26
C ALA A 10 84.81 -0.11 7.54
N GLY A 11 84.81 0.83 6.59
CA GLY A 11 83.83 1.93 6.56
C GLY A 11 82.44 1.46 6.12
N PRO A 12 81.53 2.40 5.79
CA PRO A 12 80.24 2.05 5.22
C PRO A 12 80.40 1.21 3.94
N ILE A 13 79.79 0.03 3.91
CA ILE A 13 79.82 -0.88 2.76
C ILE A 13 78.84 -0.39 1.69
N THR A 14 79.28 -0.36 0.43
CA THR A 14 78.49 0.04 -0.73
C THR A 14 78.28 -1.13 -1.69
N ALA A 15 77.33 -1.00 -2.62
CA ALA A 15 77.07 -2.03 -3.62
C ALA A 15 78.26 -2.28 -4.58
N ALA A 16 79.21 -1.34 -4.67
CA ALA A 16 80.39 -1.43 -5.52
C ALA A 16 81.57 -2.13 -4.84
N ASP A 17 81.50 -2.39 -3.54
CA ASP A 17 82.61 -3.06 -2.83
C ASP A 17 82.73 -4.52 -3.27
N GLU A 18 83.96 -4.99 -3.45
CA GLU A 18 84.23 -6.35 -3.89
C GLU A 18 84.51 -7.29 -2.72
N LEU A 19 83.88 -8.45 -2.75
CA LEU A 19 84.13 -9.56 -1.83
C LEU A 19 84.84 -10.70 -2.58
N PRO A 20 85.88 -11.30 -1.98
CA PRO A 20 86.47 -12.51 -2.53
C PRO A 20 85.50 -13.68 -2.31
N LEU A 21 85.19 -14.40 -3.39
CA LEU A 21 84.50 -15.68 -3.33
C LEU A 21 85.38 -16.79 -3.91
N SER A 22 85.20 -18.02 -3.43
CA SER A 22 85.79 -19.20 -4.06
C SER A 22 84.75 -19.84 -4.98
N GLN A 23 85.04 -19.87 -6.29
CA GLN A 23 84.16 -20.49 -7.28
C GLN A 23 84.97 -21.41 -8.18
N SER A 24 84.56 -22.67 -8.27
CA SER A 24 85.23 -23.69 -9.09
C SER A 24 86.72 -23.84 -8.76
N GLY A 25 87.10 -23.69 -7.48
CA GLY A 25 88.47 -23.82 -7.02
C GLY A 25 89.38 -22.61 -7.28
N ALA A 26 88.84 -21.49 -7.77
CA ALA A 26 89.56 -20.24 -7.95
C ALA A 26 88.93 -19.11 -7.13
N THR A 27 89.76 -18.23 -6.58
CA THR A 27 89.30 -16.98 -5.95
C THR A 27 88.88 -15.99 -7.03
N ARG A 28 87.65 -15.50 -6.95
CA ARG A 28 87.08 -14.46 -7.82
C ARG A 28 86.58 -13.31 -6.96
N ALA A 29 86.45 -12.13 -7.55
CA ALA A 29 85.74 -11.00 -6.94
C ALA A 29 84.28 -11.01 -7.38
N VAL A 30 83.38 -10.64 -6.47
CA VAL A 30 81.98 -10.27 -6.77
C VAL A 30 81.68 -8.99 -6.03
N THR A 31 80.89 -8.12 -6.65
CA THR A 31 80.42 -6.93 -5.93
C THR A 31 79.38 -7.31 -4.88
N VAL A 32 79.30 -6.56 -3.78
CA VAL A 32 78.22 -6.71 -2.78
C VAL A 32 76.85 -6.61 -3.46
N GLY A 33 76.71 -5.75 -4.47
CA GLY A 33 75.49 -5.62 -5.27
C GLY A 33 75.12 -6.91 -6.02
N GLU A 34 76.06 -7.53 -6.72
CA GLU A 34 75.82 -8.80 -7.44
C GLU A 34 75.54 -9.96 -6.48
N LEU A 35 76.22 -10.03 -5.33
CA LEU A 35 75.99 -11.07 -4.34
C LEU A 35 74.60 -10.98 -3.71
N LEU A 36 74.11 -9.76 -3.49
CA LEU A 36 72.80 -9.49 -2.89
C LEU A 36 71.67 -9.41 -3.92
N ALA A 37 71.97 -9.41 -5.22
CA ALA A 37 70.98 -9.25 -6.29
C ALA A 37 69.85 -10.31 -6.23
N ASP A 38 70.19 -11.53 -5.80
CA ASP A 38 69.25 -12.64 -5.66
C ASP A 38 68.74 -12.82 -4.21
N THR A 39 69.23 -12.03 -3.27
CA THR A 39 68.70 -12.06 -1.89
C THR A 39 67.37 -11.33 -1.85
N GLN A 40 66.30 -12.04 -1.47
CA GLN A 40 64.97 -11.43 -1.38
C GLN A 40 64.99 -10.26 -0.39
N PRO A 41 64.69 -9.02 -0.83
CA PRO A 41 64.63 -7.88 0.08
C PRO A 41 63.59 -8.15 1.16
N ALA A 42 63.87 -7.74 2.40
CA ALA A 42 62.88 -7.78 3.46
C ALA A 42 61.65 -6.94 3.03
N ILE A 43 60.47 -7.57 3.02
CA ILE A 43 59.22 -6.87 2.75
C ILE A 43 58.81 -6.15 4.04
N ILE A 44 59.03 -4.84 4.08
CA ILE A 44 58.59 -3.98 5.18
C ILE A 44 57.35 -3.22 4.72
N ALA A 45 56.19 -3.58 5.26
CA ALA A 45 54.93 -2.89 4.98
C ALA A 45 54.09 -2.79 6.27
N PRO A 46 53.32 -1.70 6.47
CA PRO A 46 52.34 -1.63 7.54
C PRO A 46 51.32 -2.77 7.46
N THR A 47 50.89 -3.28 8.62
CA THR A 47 49.78 -4.26 8.70
C THR A 47 48.54 -3.71 7.99
N GLY A 48 47.90 -4.54 7.17
CA GLY A 48 46.73 -4.13 6.37
C GLY A 48 47.08 -3.47 5.04
N THR A 49 48.35 -3.43 4.63
CA THR A 49 48.74 -3.00 3.28
C THR A 49 48.52 -4.12 2.28
N LEU A 50 47.81 -3.84 1.18
CA LEU A 50 47.78 -4.74 0.02
C LEU A 50 49.07 -4.56 -0.78
N LEU A 51 49.82 -5.64 -0.98
CA LEU A 51 51.04 -5.63 -1.78
C LEU A 51 50.78 -6.23 -3.16
N GLY A 52 51.25 -5.55 -4.20
CA GLY A 52 51.13 -5.94 -5.59
C GLY A 52 52.23 -5.29 -6.41
N ARG A 53 51.94 -4.91 -7.66
CA ARG A 53 52.89 -4.20 -8.53
C ARG A 53 52.12 -3.23 -9.42
N ASN A 54 52.46 -1.94 -9.35
CA ASN A 54 51.91 -0.90 -10.23
C ASN A 54 52.93 -0.43 -11.27
N SER A 55 54.23 -0.70 -11.04
CA SER A 55 55.31 -0.36 -11.95
C SER A 55 55.54 -1.43 -13.03
N LEU A 56 55.96 -1.00 -14.22
CA LEU A 56 56.37 -1.89 -15.31
C LEU A 56 57.84 -2.29 -15.13
N GLY A 57 58.18 -3.58 -15.32
CA GLY A 57 59.55 -4.10 -15.28
C GLY A 57 59.89 -4.96 -14.05
N PRO A 58 61.16 -5.34 -13.89
CA PRO A 58 61.62 -6.08 -12.71
C PRO A 58 61.60 -5.19 -11.45
N GLY A 59 61.10 -5.73 -10.34
CA GLY A 59 60.96 -5.00 -9.07
C GLY A 59 60.32 -5.86 -7.96
N GLY A 60 60.36 -5.36 -6.73
CA GLY A 60 59.73 -5.97 -5.54
C GLY A 60 58.23 -5.65 -5.41
N PRO A 61 57.55 -6.17 -4.38
CA PRO A 61 56.16 -5.83 -4.09
C PRO A 61 56.00 -4.36 -3.67
N GLU A 62 54.95 -3.72 -4.15
CA GLU A 62 54.61 -2.32 -3.91
C GLU A 62 53.25 -2.22 -3.19
N PRO A 63 53.04 -1.24 -2.30
CA PRO A 63 51.71 -0.92 -1.78
C PRO A 63 50.74 -0.55 -2.91
N VAL A 64 49.55 -1.14 -2.88
CA VAL A 64 48.49 -0.87 -3.85
C VAL A 64 47.25 -0.38 -3.11
N SER A 65 46.62 0.67 -3.62
CA SER A 65 45.31 1.12 -3.12
C SER A 65 44.21 0.18 -3.60
N VAL A 66 43.26 -0.16 -2.73
CA VAL A 66 42.06 -0.94 -3.09
C VAL A 66 41.04 -0.11 -3.87
N GLY A 67 41.20 1.21 -3.94
CA GLY A 67 40.28 2.12 -4.63
C GLY A 67 39.21 2.71 -3.71
N THR A 68 38.55 3.77 -4.17
CA THR A 68 37.45 4.44 -3.45
C THR A 68 36.27 3.49 -3.26
N GLY A 69 35.60 3.57 -2.11
CA GLY A 69 34.48 2.68 -1.79
C GLY A 69 34.90 1.31 -1.26
N LEU A 70 36.20 1.03 -1.14
CA LEU A 70 36.75 -0.21 -0.61
C LEU A 70 37.71 0.07 0.56
N ALA A 71 37.70 -0.81 1.56
CA ALA A 71 38.67 -0.80 2.66
C ALA A 71 39.23 -2.20 2.89
N LEU A 72 40.52 -2.28 3.23
CA LEU A 72 41.18 -3.51 3.67
C LEU A 72 41.30 -3.49 5.20
N SER A 73 40.60 -4.41 5.85
CA SER A 73 40.64 -4.59 7.31
C SER A 73 40.66 -6.08 7.63
N ASP A 74 41.51 -6.51 8.57
CA ASP A 74 41.62 -7.91 9.01
C ASP A 74 41.80 -8.92 7.86
N GLY A 75 42.50 -8.49 6.80
CA GLY A 75 42.77 -9.33 5.62
C GLY A 75 41.60 -9.49 4.65
N ALA A 76 40.48 -8.80 4.87
CA ALA A 76 39.33 -8.78 3.96
C ALA A 76 39.17 -7.41 3.30
N ILE A 77 38.81 -7.41 2.01
CA ILE A 77 38.39 -6.20 1.30
C ILE A 77 36.86 -6.10 1.39
N GLY A 78 36.37 -5.01 1.96
CA GLY A 78 34.94 -4.73 2.13
C GLY A 78 34.54 -3.40 1.50
N ALA A 79 33.27 -3.29 1.12
CA ALA A 79 32.70 -2.03 0.63
C ALA A 79 32.47 -1.03 1.78
N THR A 80 32.90 0.21 1.60
CA THR A 80 32.68 1.32 2.55
C THR A 80 31.50 2.20 2.16
N GLY A 81 31.05 2.13 0.90
CA GLY A 81 30.02 3.02 0.35
C GLY A 81 30.49 4.46 0.14
N GLU A 82 31.79 4.73 0.30
CA GLU A 82 32.36 6.07 0.07
C GLU A 82 32.21 6.52 -1.40
N ASP A 83 32.20 5.56 -2.33
CA ASP A 83 31.88 5.76 -3.74
C ASP A 83 30.45 6.28 -3.96
N HIS A 84 29.56 6.14 -2.98
CA HIS A 84 28.20 6.65 -3.05
C HIS A 84 28.05 8.12 -2.61
N THR A 85 29.07 8.72 -1.99
CA THR A 85 28.99 10.07 -1.39
C THR A 85 28.77 11.20 -2.41
N GLY A 86 29.10 10.97 -3.69
CA GLY A 86 28.87 11.90 -4.78
C GLY A 86 27.44 11.90 -5.32
N PHE A 87 26.60 10.92 -4.95
CA PHE A 87 25.21 10.87 -5.39
C PHE A 87 24.33 11.72 -4.46
N PRO A 88 23.48 12.61 -5.00
CA PRO A 88 22.53 13.35 -4.20
C PRO A 88 21.54 12.39 -3.53
N VAL A 89 21.19 12.67 -2.27
CA VAL A 89 20.14 11.93 -1.57
C VAL A 89 18.82 12.17 -2.28
N GLN A 90 18.12 11.10 -2.66
CA GLN A 90 16.76 11.16 -3.20
C GLN A 90 15.76 11.07 -2.03
N PRO A 91 15.12 12.18 -1.60
CA PRO A 91 14.30 12.19 -0.39
C PRO A 91 12.89 11.62 -0.60
N VAL A 92 12.42 11.53 -1.85
CA VAL A 92 11.10 11.02 -2.22
C VAL A 92 11.24 10.10 -3.42
N LEU A 93 10.71 8.89 -3.31
CA LEU A 93 10.67 7.94 -4.43
C LEU A 93 9.38 8.09 -5.24
N THR A 94 9.49 8.07 -6.55
CA THR A 94 8.37 7.93 -7.49
C THR A 94 8.25 6.49 -7.97
N PRO A 95 7.05 6.01 -8.36
CA PRO A 95 6.90 4.65 -8.89
C PRO A 95 7.74 4.35 -10.14
N THR A 96 8.15 5.40 -10.87
CA THR A 96 8.99 5.31 -12.07
C THR A 96 10.48 5.31 -11.78
N ASP A 97 10.90 5.60 -10.54
CA ASP A 97 12.31 5.53 -10.15
C ASP A 97 12.80 4.09 -10.30
N GLU A 98 14.09 3.90 -10.61
CA GLU A 98 14.68 2.58 -10.78
C GLU A 98 15.64 2.26 -9.63
N VAL A 99 15.58 1.04 -9.14
CA VAL A 99 16.57 0.45 -8.24
C VAL A 99 17.31 -0.67 -8.95
N VAL A 100 18.57 -0.87 -8.58
CA VAL A 100 19.36 -2.00 -9.04
C VAL A 100 19.19 -3.15 -8.04
N LEU A 101 18.88 -4.34 -8.54
CA LEU A 101 18.86 -5.57 -7.76
C LEU A 101 19.70 -6.64 -8.44
N ASN A 102 20.10 -7.65 -7.69
CA ASN A 102 20.68 -8.86 -8.25
C ASN A 102 19.56 -9.88 -8.52
N SER A 103 19.45 -10.35 -9.76
CA SER A 103 18.51 -11.40 -10.15
C SER A 103 19.26 -12.52 -10.85
N GLY A 104 19.51 -13.61 -10.13
CA GLY A 104 20.21 -14.79 -10.66
C GLY A 104 21.71 -14.58 -10.91
N GLY A 105 22.36 -13.71 -10.13
CA GLY A 105 23.78 -13.37 -10.28
C GLY A 105 24.05 -12.13 -11.14
N GLU A 106 23.05 -11.67 -11.90
CA GLU A 106 23.16 -10.53 -12.81
C GLU A 106 22.50 -9.27 -12.24
N PRO A 107 23.15 -8.09 -12.28
CA PRO A 107 22.53 -6.81 -11.95
C PRO A 107 21.39 -6.49 -12.93
N ARG A 108 20.21 -6.16 -12.42
CA ARG A 108 19.05 -5.71 -13.20
C ARG A 108 18.47 -4.44 -12.62
N ARG A 109 17.90 -3.61 -13.49
CA ARG A 109 17.08 -2.46 -13.07
C ARG A 109 15.63 -2.90 -12.89
N MET A 110 14.99 -2.36 -11.87
CA MET A 110 13.56 -2.54 -11.61
C MET A 110 12.96 -1.23 -11.16
N GLN A 111 11.78 -0.91 -11.67
CA GLN A 111 11.02 0.22 -11.20
C GLN A 111 10.58 0.00 -9.75
N VAL A 112 10.72 1.02 -8.90
CA VAL A 112 10.32 1.01 -7.49
C VAL A 112 8.84 0.63 -7.33
N GLY A 113 7.99 1.03 -8.27
CA GLY A 113 6.57 0.66 -8.28
C GLY A 113 6.31 -0.86 -8.29
N LEU A 114 7.24 -1.66 -8.82
CA LEU A 114 7.10 -3.12 -8.89
C LEU A 114 7.37 -3.82 -7.55
N LEU A 115 8.04 -3.17 -6.59
CA LEU A 115 8.24 -3.72 -5.23
C LEU A 115 6.92 -4.06 -4.54
N ARG A 116 5.84 -3.40 -4.95
CA ARG A 116 4.49 -3.61 -4.40
C ARG A 116 3.95 -4.99 -4.74
N GLY A 117 4.38 -5.59 -5.85
CA GLY A 117 4.04 -6.95 -6.23
C GLY A 117 4.64 -8.02 -5.31
N LEU A 118 5.58 -7.64 -4.43
CA LEU A 118 6.12 -8.55 -3.41
C LEU A 118 5.15 -8.78 -2.25
N PHE A 119 4.12 -7.94 -2.11
CA PHE A 119 3.09 -8.11 -1.08
C PHE A 119 1.94 -8.95 -1.63
N SER A 120 1.64 -10.06 -0.95
CA SER A 120 0.40 -10.79 -1.17
C SER A 120 -0.67 -10.21 -0.24
N PRO A 121 -1.80 -9.71 -0.76
CA PRO A 121 -2.85 -9.21 0.12
C PRO A 121 -3.47 -10.35 0.92
N GLY A 122 -3.84 -10.05 2.18
CA GLY A 122 -4.59 -10.96 3.01
C GLY A 122 -6.02 -11.20 2.49
N ALA A 123 -6.72 -12.16 3.08
CA ALA A 123 -8.11 -12.43 2.74
C ALA A 123 -8.97 -11.16 2.86
N ASN A 124 -9.80 -10.90 1.84
CA ASN A 124 -10.65 -9.71 1.71
C ASN A 124 -9.90 -8.37 1.51
N VAL A 125 -8.62 -8.38 1.15
CA VAL A 125 -7.85 -7.18 0.79
C VAL A 125 -7.42 -7.27 -0.68
N SER A 126 -7.49 -6.16 -1.40
CA SER A 126 -6.85 -5.98 -2.71
C SER A 126 -5.86 -4.83 -2.62
N ILE A 127 -4.70 -5.03 -3.25
CA ILE A 127 -3.67 -4.00 -3.44
C ILE A 127 -3.53 -3.85 -4.95
N ASP A 128 -3.86 -2.68 -5.50
CA ASP A 128 -3.75 -2.45 -6.95
C ASP A 128 -2.31 -2.07 -7.37
N ALA A 129 -2.07 -1.82 -8.67
CA ALA A 129 -0.75 -1.43 -9.18
C ALA A 129 -0.32 -0.02 -8.70
N SER A 130 -1.28 0.85 -8.39
CA SER A 130 -1.05 2.11 -7.68
C SER A 130 -0.99 1.91 -6.15
N GLY A 131 -1.03 0.64 -5.71
CA GLY A 131 -1.20 0.07 -4.38
C GLY A 131 -2.06 0.88 -3.43
N THR A 132 -3.16 1.36 -3.98
CA THR A 132 -4.36 1.60 -3.19
C THR A 132 -4.76 0.27 -2.56
N ILE A 133 -4.96 0.31 -1.24
CA ILE A 133 -5.46 -0.82 -0.48
C ILE A 133 -6.98 -0.69 -0.41
N SER A 134 -7.69 -1.70 -0.87
CA SER A 134 -9.14 -1.75 -0.81
C SER A 134 -9.61 -3.06 -0.19
N ALA A 135 -10.77 -3.01 0.46
CA ALA A 135 -11.44 -4.23 0.88
C ALA A 135 -12.09 -4.87 -0.35
N ILE A 136 -11.89 -6.17 -0.54
CA ILE A 136 -12.65 -6.95 -1.50
C ILE A 136 -14.02 -7.21 -0.86
N ALA A 137 -15.08 -6.70 -1.47
CA ALA A 137 -16.45 -7.01 -1.08
C ALA A 137 -16.75 -8.50 -1.40
N GLY A 138 -16.45 -9.40 -0.46
CA GLY A 138 -16.77 -10.83 -0.51
C GLY A 138 -15.60 -11.71 -0.06
N SER A 139 -15.61 -12.27 1.14
CA SER A 139 -16.37 -13.51 1.42
C SER A 139 -17.03 -13.56 2.81
N GLY A 140 -16.93 -12.47 3.58
CA GLY A 140 -17.83 -12.21 4.69
C GLY A 140 -18.66 -11.01 4.31
N SER A 141 -19.79 -11.22 3.63
CA SER A 141 -20.82 -10.19 3.59
C SER A 141 -21.07 -9.84 5.06
N GLY A 142 -20.65 -8.65 5.49
CA GLY A 142 -21.19 -8.10 6.72
C GLY A 142 -22.69 -8.22 6.54
N ILE A 143 -23.33 -9.10 7.32
CA ILE A 143 -24.78 -9.24 7.32
C ILE A 143 -25.30 -7.81 7.38
N PRO A 144 -26.04 -7.33 6.36
CA PRO A 144 -26.65 -6.02 6.43
C PRO A 144 -27.33 -5.94 7.79
N GLY A 145 -27.00 -4.90 8.56
CA GLY A 145 -27.56 -4.75 9.90
C GLY A 145 -29.08 -4.93 9.82
N PRO A 146 -29.71 -5.54 10.84
CA PRO A 146 -31.15 -5.78 10.81
C PRO A 146 -31.87 -4.49 10.45
N GLN A 147 -32.85 -4.58 9.56
CA GLN A 147 -33.71 -3.44 9.22
C GLN A 147 -34.25 -2.85 10.52
N GLY A 148 -34.10 -1.53 10.69
CA GLY A 148 -34.63 -0.84 11.86
C GLY A 148 -36.11 -1.14 12.04
N PRO A 149 -36.63 -1.16 13.29
CA PRO A 149 -38.04 -1.43 13.54
C PRO A 149 -38.92 -0.45 12.77
N GLN A 150 -40.08 -0.93 12.32
CA GLN A 150 -41.09 -0.09 11.70
C GLN A 150 -41.46 1.05 12.68
N GLY A 151 -41.50 2.28 12.18
CA GLY A 151 -41.94 3.43 12.97
C GLY A 151 -43.37 3.24 13.50
N PRO A 152 -43.73 3.89 14.62
CA PRO A 152 -45.06 3.78 15.18
C PRO A 152 -46.14 4.26 14.19
N THR A 153 -47.31 3.64 14.24
CA THR A 153 -48.49 4.11 13.50
C THR A 153 -48.80 5.55 13.91
N GLY A 154 -49.05 6.42 12.94
CA GLY A 154 -49.47 7.79 13.20
C GLY A 154 -50.78 7.86 13.99
N PRO A 155 -51.07 8.98 14.68
CA PRO A 155 -52.31 9.15 15.43
C PRO A 155 -53.53 9.08 14.52
N GLN A 156 -54.64 8.54 15.04
CA GLN A 156 -55.92 8.53 14.36
C GLN A 156 -56.37 9.97 14.08
N GLY A 157 -56.86 10.22 12.85
CA GLY A 157 -57.45 11.50 12.49
C GLY A 157 -58.66 11.83 13.37
N LEU A 158 -58.90 13.12 13.60
CA LEU A 158 -60.06 13.58 14.37
C LEU A 158 -61.38 13.12 13.71
N PRO A 159 -62.41 12.75 14.50
CA PRO A 159 -63.74 12.48 13.96
C PRO A 159 -64.26 13.65 13.13
N GLY A 160 -64.93 13.35 12.01
CA GLY A 160 -65.62 14.36 11.20
C GLY A 160 -66.74 15.04 11.98
N ALA A 161 -67.05 16.29 11.64
CA ALA A 161 -68.15 17.03 12.26
C ALA A 161 -69.50 16.32 12.01
N ALA A 162 -70.41 16.39 12.99
CA ALA A 162 -71.77 15.90 12.84
C ALA A 162 -72.50 16.66 11.72
N GLY A 163 -73.31 15.95 10.93
CA GLY A 163 -74.15 16.57 9.89
C GLY A 163 -75.29 17.41 10.49
N PRO A 164 -75.89 18.34 9.71
CA PRO A 164 -77.02 19.14 10.16
C PRO A 164 -78.27 18.29 10.41
N ALA A 165 -79.15 18.74 11.33
CA ALA A 165 -80.43 18.10 11.59
C ALA A 165 -81.41 18.28 10.40
N GLY A 166 -82.19 17.23 10.08
CA GLY A 166 -83.23 17.28 9.05
C GLY A 166 -84.51 18.03 9.49
N PRO A 167 -85.37 18.47 8.55
CA PRO A 167 -86.61 19.17 8.87
C PRO A 167 -87.61 18.23 9.56
N GLY A 168 -88.35 18.75 10.55
CA GLY A 168 -89.43 18.04 11.24
C GLY A 168 -90.77 18.22 10.53
N TYR A 169 -91.70 17.27 10.74
CA TYR A 169 -93.08 17.37 10.25
C TYR A 169 -94.05 17.56 11.42
N LEU A 170 -94.98 18.50 11.28
CA LEU A 170 -95.97 18.84 12.30
C LEU A 170 -97.22 17.96 12.22
N GLY A 171 -97.56 17.45 11.03
CA GLY A 171 -98.76 16.64 10.86
C GLY A 171 -98.99 16.18 9.42
N ALA A 172 -99.93 15.26 9.29
CA ALA A 172 -100.36 14.66 8.04
C ALA A 172 -101.90 14.68 7.93
N LEU A 173 -102.43 15.02 6.76
CA LEU A 173 -103.87 15.05 6.48
C LEU A 173 -104.14 14.50 5.08
N VAL A 174 -105.24 13.75 4.92
CA VAL A 174 -105.81 13.45 3.59
C VAL A 174 -106.81 14.55 3.21
N ASN A 175 -106.61 15.21 2.07
CA ASN A 175 -107.48 16.30 1.61
C ASN A 175 -108.76 15.77 0.93
N GLY A 176 -109.70 16.67 0.61
CA GLY A 176 -110.97 16.32 -0.03
C GLY A 176 -110.87 15.71 -1.43
N SER A 177 -109.69 15.76 -2.05
CA SER A 177 -109.37 15.10 -3.33
C SER A 177 -108.70 13.74 -3.14
N GLY A 178 -108.52 13.29 -1.90
CA GLY A 178 -107.91 11.99 -1.57
C GLY A 178 -106.38 11.96 -1.59
N HIS A 179 -105.70 13.11 -1.60
CA HIS A 179 -104.25 13.21 -1.53
C HIS A 179 -103.73 13.35 -0.10
N LEU A 180 -102.57 12.75 0.20
CA LEU A 180 -101.87 12.90 1.48
C LEU A 180 -100.99 14.16 1.46
N ILE A 181 -101.25 15.07 2.40
CA ILE A 181 -100.50 16.31 2.58
C ILE A 181 -99.73 16.25 3.91
N LEU A 182 -98.43 16.54 3.88
CA LEU A 182 -97.61 16.76 5.07
C LEU A 182 -97.34 18.25 5.28
N THR A 183 -97.45 18.73 6.52
CA THR A 183 -97.05 20.08 6.90
C THR A 183 -95.74 20.02 7.67
N ASP A 184 -94.70 20.71 7.19
CA ASP A 184 -93.42 20.76 7.88
C ASP A 184 -93.43 21.75 9.07
N THR A 185 -92.37 21.76 9.89
CA THR A 185 -92.21 22.70 11.02
C THR A 185 -92.20 24.17 10.63
N THR A 186 -92.11 24.49 9.34
CA THR A 186 -92.17 25.85 8.80
C THR A 186 -93.54 26.20 8.22
N SER A 187 -94.54 25.32 8.41
CA SER A 187 -95.91 25.45 7.88
C SER A 187 -96.02 25.33 6.35
N VAL A 188 -94.99 24.82 5.67
CA VAL A 188 -95.06 24.50 4.25
C VAL A 188 -95.74 23.15 4.07
N GLN A 189 -96.67 23.09 3.11
CA GLN A 189 -97.38 21.87 2.77
C GLN A 189 -96.73 21.16 1.58
N HIS A 190 -96.53 19.84 1.72
CA HIS A 190 -96.04 18.95 0.69
C HIS A 190 -97.14 17.94 0.32
N ASP A 191 -97.55 17.94 -0.95
CA ASP A 191 -98.46 16.92 -1.49
C ASP A 191 -97.65 15.69 -1.91
N LEU A 192 -97.93 14.55 -1.27
CA LEU A 192 -97.27 13.27 -1.54
C LEU A 192 -98.08 12.37 -2.50
N GLY A 193 -99.22 12.85 -3.00
CA GLY A 193 -100.04 12.19 -3.99
C GLY A 193 -101.31 11.51 -3.43
N ALA A 194 -102.09 10.94 -4.34
CA ALA A 194 -103.36 10.28 -4.05
C ALA A 194 -103.17 8.99 -3.22
N VAL A 195 -103.95 8.87 -2.14
CA VAL A 195 -103.94 7.72 -1.22
C VAL A 195 -105.32 7.07 -1.04
N VAL A 196 -106.39 7.66 -1.59
CA VAL A 196 -107.75 7.09 -1.57
C VAL A 196 -108.02 6.32 -2.86
N GLY A 197 -108.41 5.05 -2.74
CA GLY A 197 -108.77 4.19 -3.86
C GLY A 197 -110.17 4.48 -4.43
N SER A 198 -110.49 3.90 -5.60
CA SER A 198 -111.83 4.04 -6.20
C SER A 198 -112.93 3.41 -5.34
N GLN A 199 -114.14 3.96 -5.42
CA GLN A 199 -115.31 3.38 -4.75
C GLN A 199 -115.56 1.96 -5.29
N GLY A 200 -115.78 1.00 -4.39
CA GLY A 200 -116.10 -0.38 -4.76
C GLY A 200 -117.44 -0.50 -5.50
N PRO A 201 -117.67 -1.60 -6.25
CA PRO A 201 -118.94 -1.82 -6.94
C PRO A 201 -120.11 -1.85 -5.96
N ALA A 202 -121.28 -1.37 -6.41
CA ALA A 202 -122.50 -1.41 -5.63
C ALA A 202 -122.84 -2.86 -5.25
N GLY A 203 -123.21 -3.08 -3.99
CA GLY A 203 -123.65 -4.40 -3.53
C GLY A 203 -124.93 -4.84 -4.25
N PRO A 204 -125.16 -6.15 -4.41
CA PRO A 204 -126.38 -6.65 -5.04
C PRO A 204 -127.63 -6.21 -4.26
N PRO A 205 -128.77 -5.99 -4.93
CA PRO A 205 -130.04 -5.68 -4.26
C PRO A 205 -130.42 -6.76 -3.26
N GLY A 206 -130.89 -6.36 -2.07
CA GLY A 206 -131.38 -7.30 -1.05
C GLY A 206 -132.65 -8.02 -1.51
N PRO A 207 -132.90 -9.27 -1.07
CA PRO A 207 -134.07 -10.04 -1.49
C PRO A 207 -135.39 -9.42 -0.96
N ALA A 208 -136.46 -9.61 -1.75
CA ALA A 208 -137.81 -9.08 -1.52
C ALA A 208 -138.56 -9.76 -0.36
#